data_AF-A0A1Y2NUR5-F1
#
_entry.id   AF-A0A1Y2NUR5-F1
#
_cell.length_a   1.000
_cell.length_b   1.000
_cell.length_c   1.000
_cell.angle_alpha   90.00
_cell.angle_beta   90.00
_cell.angle_gamma   90.00
#
_symmetry.space_group_name_H-M   'P 1'
#
loop_
_entity.id
_entity.type
_entity.pdbx_description
1 polymer ?
#
loop_
_entity_poly.entity_id
_entity_poly.type
_entity_poly.pdbx_seq_one_letter_code
_entity_poly.pdbx_strand_id
1 'polypeptide(L)'
;MTNPELSAALAKVPEIRRTQEVHEAAKRLLRDHPPGVEPARARDQAVSDAVDAFLVSGSWPKNLGASAAKAYTDALAWEAEALARRRAVELAELQAYDTRQVLSADALGHLGTRLADVLSDARKAAETVGDVRTADDAIKAGGAVVEAWGRLQSLVTDLTNIRAAQWSLLDPGPRPRGMPSDGATNERRQLREWRRQGYGEARGRLDDVPACVQSATRSGQYTERVLLWLAGAGRAYVPTSFDEIRDEATAGDLVDVMTGMDRPLVDYTPRVVPSPEPRPARTYRHSTTPHVDYTQPAPPKPESNADVPDRELTTWDYF
;
A
#
# COMPACT_ATOMS: atom_id res chain seq x y z
N MET A 1 10.35 4.18 9.62
CA MET A 1 11.55 4.88 9.12
C MET A 1 11.34 5.15 7.64
N THR A 2 11.70 6.34 7.16
CA THR A 2 11.58 6.72 5.74
C THR A 2 12.76 6.14 4.97
N ASN A 3 12.49 5.44 3.87
CA ASN A 3 13.53 4.89 3.00
C ASN A 3 14.33 6.03 2.33
N PRO A 4 15.66 6.09 2.49
CA PRO A 4 16.47 7.19 1.95
C PRO A 4 16.52 7.18 0.42
N GLU A 5 16.60 6.01 -0.21
CA GLU A 5 16.67 5.89 -1.68
C GLU A 5 15.34 6.28 -2.33
N LEU A 6 14.22 5.97 -1.68
CA LEU A 6 12.91 6.45 -2.13
C LEU A 6 12.82 7.99 -2.06
N SER A 7 13.26 8.57 -0.95
CA SER A 7 13.26 10.03 -0.77
C SER A 7 14.15 10.73 -1.81
N ALA A 8 15.34 10.17 -2.06
CA ALA A 8 16.28 10.68 -3.05
C ALA A 8 15.70 10.61 -4.47
N ALA A 9 15.11 9.47 -4.85
CA ALA A 9 14.48 9.30 -6.16
C ALA A 9 13.32 10.27 -6.40
N LEU A 10 12.42 10.43 -5.41
CA LEU A 10 11.31 11.38 -5.51
C LEU A 10 11.80 12.84 -5.59
N ALA A 11 12.85 13.20 -4.86
CA ALA A 11 13.40 14.55 -4.86
C ALA A 11 14.10 14.93 -6.18
N LYS A 12 14.48 13.95 -7.01
CA LYS A 12 15.04 14.18 -8.34
C LYS A 12 13.99 14.58 -9.39
N VAL A 13 12.71 14.34 -9.12
CA VAL A 13 11.61 14.75 -9.99
C VAL A 13 11.04 16.08 -9.49
N PRO A 14 11.29 17.22 -10.18
CA PRO A 14 10.96 18.54 -9.67
C PRO A 14 9.49 18.75 -9.32
N GLU A 15 8.58 18.19 -10.11
CA GLU A 15 7.13 18.29 -9.94
C GLU A 15 6.64 17.52 -8.70
N ILE A 16 7.21 16.34 -8.44
CA ILE A 16 6.92 15.57 -7.22
C ILE A 16 7.36 16.38 -5.99
N ARG A 17 8.58 16.92 -6.01
CA ARG A 17 9.09 17.76 -4.92
C ARG A 17 8.19 18.97 -4.69
N ARG A 18 7.83 19.69 -5.75
CA ARG A 18 6.97 20.88 -5.68
C ARG A 18 5.61 20.56 -5.04
N THR A 19 4.98 19.45 -5.43
CA THR A 19 3.66 19.07 -4.89
C THR A 19 3.72 18.61 -3.45
N GLN A 20 4.82 17.95 -3.03
CA GLN A 20 5.08 17.66 -1.62
C GLN A 20 5.29 18.93 -0.79
N GLU A 21 6.05 19.89 -1.30
CA GLU A 21 6.26 21.19 -0.64
C GLU A 21 4.94 21.96 -0.46
N VAL A 22 4.07 21.95 -1.48
CA VAL A 22 2.71 22.53 -1.40
C VAL A 22 1.87 21.83 -0.33
N HIS A 23 1.93 20.50 -0.25
CA HIS A 23 1.21 19.74 0.76
C HIS A 23 1.69 20.05 2.19
N GLU A 24 3.01 20.10 2.41
CA GLU A 24 3.57 20.47 3.72
C GLU A 24 3.28 21.94 4.08
N ALA A 25 3.28 22.84 3.10
CA ALA A 25 2.86 24.23 3.30
C ALA A 25 1.37 24.32 3.70
N ALA A 26 0.50 23.55 3.07
CA ALA A 26 -0.93 23.50 3.42
C ALA A 26 -1.14 22.97 4.85
N LYS A 27 -0.43 21.90 5.25
CA LYS A 27 -0.45 21.39 6.64
C LYS A 27 0.01 22.43 7.64
N ARG A 28 1.08 23.15 7.31
CA ARG A 28 1.60 24.24 8.14
C ARG A 28 0.56 25.35 8.29
N LEU A 29 -0.08 25.79 7.21
CA LEU A 29 -1.15 26.77 7.28
C LEU A 29 -2.30 26.30 8.17
N LEU A 30 -2.73 25.04 8.06
CA LEU A 30 -3.78 24.51 8.94
C LEU A 30 -3.36 24.49 10.42
N ARG A 31 -2.13 24.04 10.70
CA ARG A 31 -1.60 23.97 12.07
C ARG A 31 -1.42 25.35 12.70
N ASP A 32 -0.98 26.32 11.91
CA ASP A 32 -0.70 27.68 12.37
C ASP A 32 -1.99 28.55 12.40
N HIS A 33 -3.15 27.98 12.07
CA HIS A 33 -4.45 28.67 12.16
C HIS A 33 -4.80 28.95 13.65
N PRO A 34 -5.17 30.19 14.01
CA PRO A 34 -5.49 30.53 15.39
C PRO A 34 -6.61 29.65 15.97
N PRO A 35 -6.57 29.33 17.28
CA PRO A 35 -7.69 28.67 17.93
C PRO A 35 -8.92 29.57 17.87
N GLY A 36 -10.07 28.98 17.57
CA GLY A 36 -11.34 29.69 17.54
C GLY A 36 -12.49 28.76 17.90
N VAL A 37 -13.70 29.29 17.82
CA VAL A 37 -14.91 28.63 18.30
C VAL A 37 -15.85 28.44 17.12
N GLU A 38 -16.40 27.23 16.97
CA GLU A 38 -17.41 26.95 15.94
C GLU A 38 -18.64 27.84 16.16
N PRO A 39 -19.31 28.31 15.08
CA PRO A 39 -20.39 29.30 15.20
C PRO A 39 -21.52 28.88 16.13
N ALA A 40 -21.92 27.62 16.08
CA ALA A 40 -22.93 27.07 16.98
C ALA A 40 -22.50 27.19 18.44
N ARG A 41 -21.25 26.84 18.75
CA ARG A 41 -20.69 26.94 20.10
C ARG A 41 -20.51 28.38 20.56
N ALA A 42 -20.16 29.30 19.66
CA ALA A 42 -20.05 30.72 19.97
C ALA A 42 -21.43 31.33 20.31
N ARG A 43 -22.47 30.97 19.54
CA ARG A 43 -23.86 31.31 19.85
C ARG A 43 -24.29 30.75 21.21
N ASP A 44 -24.02 29.47 21.45
CA ASP A 44 -24.45 28.78 22.67
C ASP A 44 -23.74 29.31 23.90
N GLN A 45 -22.48 29.73 23.77
CA GLN A 45 -21.77 30.44 24.83
C GLN A 45 -22.46 31.76 25.17
N ALA A 46 -22.82 32.58 24.18
CA ALA A 46 -23.53 33.83 24.42
C ALA A 46 -24.91 33.62 25.08
N VAL A 47 -25.58 32.50 24.78
CA VAL A 47 -26.82 32.10 25.46
C VAL A 47 -26.55 31.65 26.89
N SER A 48 -25.53 30.82 27.11
CA SER A 48 -25.13 30.37 28.46
C SER A 48 -24.77 31.55 29.35
N ASP A 49 -23.94 32.47 28.86
CA ASP A 49 -23.52 33.66 29.60
C ASP A 49 -24.72 34.54 30.00
N ALA A 50 -25.74 34.62 29.14
CA ALA A 50 -26.97 35.35 29.42
C ALA A 50 -27.87 34.65 30.44
N VAL A 51 -27.94 33.32 30.40
CA VAL A 51 -28.64 32.53 31.43
C VAL A 51 -27.94 32.68 32.78
N ASP A 52 -26.61 32.58 32.81
CA ASP A 52 -25.82 32.76 34.04
C ASP A 52 -25.99 34.17 34.61
N ALA A 53 -25.95 35.20 33.76
CA ALA A 53 -26.22 36.57 34.18
C ALA A 53 -27.64 36.77 34.73
N PHE A 54 -28.64 36.10 34.15
CA PHE A 54 -30.02 36.11 34.66
C PHE A 54 -30.11 35.41 36.03
N LEU A 55 -29.46 34.26 36.21
CA LEU A 55 -29.46 33.54 37.49
C LEU A 55 -28.82 34.36 38.61
N VAL A 56 -27.82 35.20 38.30
CA VAL A 56 -27.15 36.07 39.27
C VAL A 56 -27.93 37.36 39.56
N SER A 57 -28.48 38.00 38.52
CA SER A 57 -29.06 39.36 38.63
C SER A 57 -30.59 39.42 38.62
N GLY A 58 -31.26 38.33 38.27
CA GLY A 58 -32.71 38.26 38.05
C GLY A 58 -33.20 39.04 36.81
N SER A 59 -32.29 39.61 36.01
CA SER A 59 -32.62 40.48 34.88
C SER A 59 -32.24 39.83 33.56
N TRP A 60 -33.18 39.78 32.61
CA TRP A 60 -32.95 39.18 31.30
C TRP A 60 -32.28 40.18 30.34
N PRO A 61 -31.20 39.80 29.63
CA PRO A 61 -30.56 40.70 28.67
C PRO A 61 -31.49 41.05 27.51
N LYS A 62 -31.78 42.35 27.34
CA LYS A 62 -32.67 42.86 26.27
C LYS A 62 -32.19 42.55 24.86
N ASN A 63 -30.89 42.32 24.68
CA ASN A 63 -30.25 42.16 23.37
C ASN A 63 -29.69 40.74 23.15
N LEU A 64 -30.16 39.71 23.87
CA LEU A 64 -29.62 38.36 23.75
C LEU A 64 -29.65 37.85 22.29
N GLY A 65 -30.80 37.97 21.61
CA GLY A 65 -30.92 37.49 20.23
C GLY A 65 -29.91 38.15 19.29
N ALA A 66 -29.68 39.46 19.43
CA ALA A 66 -28.69 40.19 18.64
C ALA A 66 -27.25 39.81 19.03
N SER A 67 -26.97 39.60 20.32
CA SER A 67 -25.66 39.18 20.82
C SER A 67 -25.29 37.77 20.34
N ALA A 68 -26.23 36.83 20.44
CA ALA A 68 -26.04 35.45 19.99
C ALA A 68 -25.91 35.36 18.47
N ALA A 69 -26.70 36.12 17.71
CA ALA A 69 -26.57 36.22 16.26
C ALA A 69 -25.22 36.81 15.85
N LYS A 70 -24.77 37.87 16.53
CA LYS A 70 -23.45 38.47 16.28
C LYS A 70 -22.31 37.49 16.59
N ALA A 71 -22.36 36.80 17.72
CA ALA A 71 -21.36 35.79 18.08
C ALA A 71 -21.28 34.67 17.05
N TYR A 72 -22.42 34.22 16.52
CA TYR A 72 -22.48 33.26 15.42
C TYR A 72 -21.82 33.81 14.15
N THR A 73 -22.18 35.02 13.71
CA THR A 73 -21.65 35.60 12.47
C THR A 73 -20.18 35.93 12.54
N ASP A 74 -19.69 36.42 13.68
CA ASP A 74 -18.28 36.72 13.89
C ASP A 74 -17.43 35.43 13.82
N ALA A 75 -17.99 34.30 14.31
CA ALA A 75 -17.35 33.00 14.24
C ALA A 75 -17.39 32.34 12.84
N LEU A 76 -18.32 32.72 11.96
CA LEU A 76 -18.40 32.16 10.59
C LEU A 76 -17.15 32.44 9.77
N ALA A 77 -16.54 33.62 9.93
CA ALA A 77 -15.32 33.97 9.21
C ALA A 77 -14.17 33.00 9.56
N TRP A 78 -14.03 32.68 10.85
CA TRP A 78 -13.04 31.72 11.34
C TRP A 78 -13.34 30.29 10.84
N GLU A 79 -14.60 29.85 10.87
CA GLU A 79 -14.98 28.51 10.40
C GLU A 79 -14.72 28.35 8.90
N ALA A 80 -15.09 29.35 8.10
CA ALA A 80 -14.88 29.35 6.66
C ALA A 80 -13.38 29.23 6.33
N GLU A 81 -12.52 29.96 7.04
CA GLU A 81 -11.07 29.89 6.86
C GLU A 81 -10.50 28.53 7.30
N ALA A 82 -10.94 28.01 8.45
CA ALA A 82 -10.55 26.68 8.93
C ALA A 82 -10.94 25.59 7.90
N LEU A 83 -12.15 25.65 7.36
CA LEU A 83 -12.64 24.72 6.34
C LEU A 83 -11.84 24.82 5.04
N ALA A 84 -11.57 26.04 4.57
CA ALA A 84 -10.75 26.28 3.38
C ALA A 84 -9.33 25.71 3.55
N ARG A 85 -8.69 25.91 4.72
CA ARG A 85 -7.37 25.36 5.04
C ARG A 85 -7.38 23.83 5.11
N ARG A 86 -8.40 23.23 5.75
CA ARG A 86 -8.59 21.76 5.73
C ARG A 86 -8.68 21.26 4.31
N ARG A 87 -9.54 21.86 3.48
CA ARG A 87 -9.73 21.48 2.08
C ARG A 87 -8.46 21.62 1.25
N ALA A 88 -7.67 22.66 1.51
CA ALA A 88 -6.36 22.85 0.86
C ALA A 88 -5.40 21.69 1.18
N VAL A 89 -5.37 21.19 2.43
CA VAL A 89 -4.58 19.99 2.80
C VAL A 89 -5.06 18.78 2.01
N GLU A 90 -6.38 18.56 1.92
CA GLU A 90 -6.94 17.41 1.21
C GLU A 90 -6.57 17.41 -0.28
N LEU A 91 -6.73 18.56 -0.93
CA LEU A 91 -6.44 18.70 -2.36
C LEU A 91 -4.94 18.61 -2.64
N ALA A 92 -4.10 19.20 -1.78
CA ALA A 92 -2.65 19.10 -1.93
C ALA A 92 -2.14 17.66 -1.69
N GLU A 93 -2.74 16.91 -0.76
CA GLU A 93 -2.44 15.50 -0.55
C GLU A 93 -2.78 14.66 -1.78
N LEU A 94 -3.98 14.85 -2.34
CA LEU A 94 -4.41 14.18 -3.57
C LEU A 94 -3.51 14.54 -4.75
N GLN A 95 -3.18 15.81 -4.92
CA GLN A 95 -2.30 16.27 -5.99
C GLN A 95 -0.89 15.67 -5.87
N ALA A 96 -0.32 15.62 -4.66
CA ALA A 96 0.98 15.00 -4.42
C ALA A 96 0.96 13.50 -4.71
N TYR A 97 -0.14 12.81 -4.34
CA TYR A 97 -0.35 11.42 -4.68
C TYR A 97 -0.43 11.20 -6.20
N ASP A 98 -1.31 11.92 -6.89
CA ASP A 98 -1.55 11.76 -8.33
C ASP A 98 -0.27 12.12 -9.14
N THR A 99 0.44 13.17 -8.75
CA THR A 99 1.72 13.55 -9.39
C THR A 99 2.78 12.46 -9.22
N ARG A 100 2.87 11.86 -8.02
CA ARG A 100 3.76 10.72 -7.79
C ARG A 100 3.39 9.51 -8.64
N GLN A 101 2.11 9.26 -8.89
CA GLN A 101 1.67 8.17 -9.77
C GLN A 101 2.12 8.40 -11.20
N VAL A 102 1.78 9.56 -11.75
CA VAL A 102 2.05 9.92 -13.16
C VAL A 102 3.55 9.95 -13.44
N LEU A 103 4.36 10.44 -12.50
CA LEU A 103 5.81 10.61 -12.67
C LEU A 103 6.63 9.52 -11.95
N SER A 104 6.00 8.39 -11.63
CA SER A 104 6.67 7.25 -10.98
C SER A 104 7.78 6.66 -11.84
N ALA A 105 7.62 6.65 -13.16
CA ALA A 105 8.60 6.16 -14.12
C ALA A 105 9.94 6.94 -14.05
N ASP A 106 9.90 8.26 -13.89
CA ASP A 106 11.11 9.08 -13.77
C ASP A 106 11.88 8.78 -12.48
N ALA A 107 11.15 8.59 -11.37
CA ALA A 107 11.73 8.20 -10.09
C ALA A 107 12.31 6.77 -10.16
N LEU A 108 11.63 5.83 -10.83
CA LEU A 108 12.12 4.48 -11.09
C LEU A 108 13.39 4.49 -11.98
N GLY A 109 13.45 5.36 -13.00
CA GLY A 109 14.63 5.57 -13.83
C GLY A 109 15.84 6.04 -13.02
N HIS A 110 15.63 6.94 -12.04
CA HIS A 110 16.69 7.33 -11.12
C HIS A 110 17.18 6.16 -10.25
N LEU A 111 16.26 5.36 -9.69
CA LEU A 111 16.61 4.14 -8.96
C LEU A 111 17.37 3.14 -9.83
N GLY A 112 17.03 3.03 -11.12
CA GLY A 112 17.76 2.20 -12.08
C GLY A 112 19.22 2.63 -12.25
N THR A 113 19.46 3.94 -12.36
CA THR A 113 20.83 4.50 -12.41
C THR A 113 21.58 4.22 -11.11
N ARG A 114 20.93 4.45 -9.96
CA ARG A 114 21.51 4.18 -8.65
C ARG A 114 21.85 2.70 -8.45
N LEU A 115 20.99 1.80 -8.91
CA LEU A 115 21.25 0.36 -8.91
C LEU A 115 22.49 0.03 -9.74
N ALA A 116 22.62 0.61 -10.93
CA ALA A 116 23.80 0.40 -11.78
C ALA A 116 25.10 0.85 -11.09
N ASP A 117 25.07 1.98 -10.38
CA ASP A 117 26.21 2.47 -9.60
C ASP A 117 26.58 1.51 -8.45
N VAL A 118 25.58 1.06 -7.69
CA VAL A 118 25.77 0.09 -6.59
C VAL A 118 26.37 -1.22 -7.10
N LEU A 119 25.89 -1.73 -8.23
CA LEU A 119 26.40 -2.97 -8.84
C LEU A 119 27.81 -2.78 -9.40
N SER A 120 28.10 -1.62 -10.00
CA SER A 120 29.45 -1.26 -10.46
C SER A 120 30.44 -1.21 -9.29
N ASP A 121 30.06 -0.57 -8.19
CA ASP A 121 30.89 -0.49 -6.98
C ASP A 121 31.06 -1.85 -6.30
N ALA A 122 30.03 -2.70 -6.34
CA ALA A 122 30.13 -4.07 -5.86
C ALA A 122 31.14 -4.90 -6.67
N ARG A 123 31.20 -4.74 -8.01
CA ARG A 123 32.23 -5.39 -8.84
C ARG A 123 33.64 -4.96 -8.45
N LYS A 124 33.86 -3.65 -8.27
CA LYS A 124 35.17 -3.11 -7.84
C LYS A 124 35.58 -3.65 -6.46
N ALA A 125 34.64 -3.72 -5.52
CA ALA A 125 34.90 -4.31 -4.21
C ALA A 125 35.20 -5.81 -4.32
N ALA A 126 34.50 -6.54 -5.19
CA ALA A 126 34.72 -7.97 -5.43
C ALA A 126 36.15 -8.28 -5.91
N GLU A 127 36.70 -7.45 -6.80
CA GLU A 127 38.09 -7.56 -7.28
C GLU A 127 39.10 -7.49 -6.13
N THR A 128 38.80 -6.70 -5.09
CA THR A 128 39.66 -6.54 -3.91
C THR A 128 39.47 -7.68 -2.89
N VAL A 129 38.23 -8.17 -2.74
CA VAL A 129 37.88 -9.24 -1.79
C VAL A 129 38.35 -10.61 -2.27
N GLY A 130 38.41 -10.84 -3.58
CA GLY A 130 38.88 -12.10 -4.17
C GLY A 130 38.02 -13.31 -3.75
N ASP A 131 38.65 -14.32 -3.17
CA ASP A 131 38.00 -15.58 -2.75
C ASP A 131 37.42 -15.55 -1.34
N VAL A 132 37.53 -14.43 -0.63
CA VAL A 132 36.93 -14.28 0.70
C VAL A 132 35.39 -14.35 0.60
N ARG A 133 34.77 -15.14 1.48
CA ARG A 133 33.32 -15.36 1.52
C ARG A 133 32.69 -15.06 2.89
N THR A 134 33.49 -14.75 3.90
CA THR A 134 33.01 -14.46 5.26
C THR A 134 33.73 -13.24 5.85
N ALA A 135 33.11 -12.60 6.84
CA ALA A 135 33.71 -11.50 7.57
C ALA A 135 34.99 -11.93 8.32
N ASP A 136 35.00 -13.13 8.90
CA ASP A 136 36.18 -13.67 9.60
C ASP A 136 37.37 -13.88 8.64
N ASP A 137 37.10 -14.35 7.43
CA ASP A 137 38.14 -14.51 6.41
C ASP A 137 38.65 -13.16 5.90
N ALA A 138 37.76 -12.16 5.80
CA ALA A 138 38.16 -10.79 5.49
C ALA A 138 39.07 -10.23 6.59
N ILE A 139 38.72 -10.41 7.86
CA ILE A 139 39.50 -9.96 9.03
C ILE A 139 40.87 -10.64 9.05
N LYS A 140 40.93 -11.95 8.78
CA LYS A 140 42.20 -12.69 8.69
C LYS A 140 43.08 -12.20 7.54
N ALA A 141 42.49 -11.85 6.40
CA ALA A 141 43.23 -11.29 5.26
C ALA A 141 43.76 -9.87 5.55
N GLY A 142 43.00 -9.07 6.32
CA GLY A 142 43.39 -7.75 6.78
C GLY A 142 43.46 -6.68 5.68
N GLY A 143 43.81 -5.46 6.07
CA GLY A 143 44.03 -4.33 5.17
C GLY A 143 42.84 -4.02 4.25
N ALA A 144 43.12 -3.82 2.96
CA ALA A 144 42.13 -3.44 1.96
C ALA A 144 40.98 -4.44 1.79
N VAL A 145 41.19 -5.72 2.14
CA VAL A 145 40.15 -6.76 2.04
C VAL A 145 39.04 -6.52 3.06
N VAL A 146 39.39 -6.11 4.28
CA VAL A 146 38.40 -5.78 5.33
C VAL A 146 37.58 -4.55 4.93
N GLU A 147 38.24 -3.53 4.40
CA GLU A 147 37.56 -2.31 3.94
C GLU A 147 36.61 -2.60 2.78
N ALA A 148 37.05 -3.41 1.80
CA ALA A 148 36.22 -3.83 0.68
C ALA A 148 35.03 -4.68 1.14
N TRP A 149 35.22 -5.55 2.15
CA TRP A 149 34.12 -6.31 2.77
C TRP A 149 33.11 -5.40 3.45
N GLY A 150 33.57 -4.43 4.26
CA GLY A 150 32.70 -3.43 4.89
C GLY A 150 31.91 -2.61 3.86
N ARG A 151 32.53 -2.27 2.73
CA ARG A 151 31.85 -1.62 1.61
C ARG A 151 30.78 -2.51 0.96
N LEU A 152 31.03 -3.81 0.80
CA LEU A 152 29.99 -4.73 0.31
C LEU A 152 28.78 -4.75 1.25
N GLN A 153 28.99 -4.73 2.57
CA GLN A 153 27.91 -4.68 3.56
C GLN A 153 27.08 -3.40 3.46
N SER A 154 27.72 -2.24 3.27
CA SER A 154 26.98 -1.00 3.04
C SER A 154 26.19 -1.05 1.72
N LEU A 155 26.78 -1.60 0.65
CA LEU A 155 26.11 -1.74 -0.64
C LEU A 155 24.92 -2.71 -0.60
N VAL A 156 24.93 -3.73 0.26
CA VAL A 156 23.77 -4.60 0.51
C VAL A 156 22.62 -3.81 1.13
N THR A 157 22.94 -2.88 2.05
CA THR A 157 21.94 -1.97 2.64
C THR A 157 21.35 -1.06 1.56
N ASP A 158 22.18 -0.49 0.69
CA ASP A 158 21.74 0.32 -0.45
C ASP A 158 20.84 -0.49 -1.39
N LEU A 159 21.24 -1.70 -1.79
CA LEU A 159 20.43 -2.60 -2.61
C LEU A 159 19.06 -2.86 -1.98
N THR A 160 19.03 -3.17 -0.68
CA THR A 160 17.78 -3.42 0.06
C THR A 160 16.86 -2.21 0.00
N ASN A 161 17.41 -1.01 0.22
CA ASN A 161 16.66 0.25 0.15
C ASN A 161 16.16 0.53 -1.27
N ILE A 162 16.98 0.33 -2.30
CA ILE A 162 16.59 0.50 -3.71
C ILE A 162 15.43 -0.44 -4.06
N ARG A 163 15.51 -1.73 -3.70
CA ARG A 163 14.43 -2.69 -3.99
C ARG A 163 13.15 -2.38 -3.23
N ALA A 164 13.25 -1.97 -1.97
CA ALA A 164 12.10 -1.51 -1.22
C ALA A 164 11.47 -0.24 -1.84
N ALA A 165 12.30 0.69 -2.34
CA ALA A 165 11.83 1.91 -3.01
C ALA A 165 11.15 1.61 -4.35
N GLN A 166 11.75 0.74 -5.17
CA GLN A 166 11.18 0.23 -6.42
C GLN A 166 9.77 -0.30 -6.20
N TRP A 167 9.59 -1.24 -5.26
CA TRP A 167 8.28 -1.82 -5.01
C TRP A 167 7.28 -0.83 -4.39
N SER A 168 7.75 0.19 -3.67
CA SER A 168 6.88 1.27 -3.17
C SER A 168 6.39 2.21 -4.28
N LEU A 169 7.13 2.32 -5.39
CA LEU A 169 6.73 3.12 -6.55
C LEU A 169 5.83 2.32 -7.50
N LEU A 170 6.09 1.01 -7.65
CA LEU A 170 5.29 0.12 -8.50
C LEU A 170 3.96 -0.32 -7.86
N ASP A 171 3.92 -0.54 -6.55
CA ASP A 171 2.69 -0.86 -5.78
C ASP A 171 2.32 0.32 -4.86
N PRO A 172 1.86 1.46 -5.42
CA PRO A 172 1.49 2.58 -4.59
C PRO A 172 0.25 2.25 -3.76
N GLY A 173 0.25 2.78 -2.53
CA GLY A 173 -0.88 2.67 -1.61
C GLY A 173 -2.21 3.13 -2.24
N PRO A 174 -3.36 2.76 -1.64
CA PRO A 174 -4.64 3.27 -2.10
C PRO A 174 -4.64 4.80 -2.09
N ARG A 175 -5.31 5.41 -3.08
CA ARG A 175 -5.46 6.86 -3.14
C ARG A 175 -6.06 7.38 -1.83
N PRO A 176 -5.52 8.45 -1.22
CA PRO A 176 -6.06 9.01 0.01
C PRO A 176 -7.56 9.27 -0.12
N ARG A 177 -8.35 8.77 0.84
CA ARG A 177 -9.83 8.83 0.84
C ARG A 177 -10.53 8.19 -0.38
N GLY A 178 -9.80 7.47 -1.22
CA GLY A 178 -10.38 6.65 -2.27
C GLY A 178 -10.99 5.39 -1.68
N MET A 179 -12.19 5.04 -2.13
CA MET A 179 -12.70 3.69 -1.91
C MET A 179 -11.80 2.70 -2.66
N PRO A 180 -11.58 1.48 -2.12
CA PRO A 180 -10.94 0.43 -2.89
C PRO A 180 -11.78 0.20 -4.16
N SER A 181 -11.25 0.54 -5.33
CA SER A 181 -11.85 0.11 -6.58
C SER A 181 -11.40 -1.32 -6.87
N ASP A 182 -12.31 -2.15 -7.36
CA ASP A 182 -12.02 -3.57 -7.62
C ASP A 182 -10.88 -3.76 -8.63
N GLY A 183 -10.74 -2.85 -9.61
CA GLY A 183 -9.67 -2.86 -10.61
C GLY A 183 -8.26 -2.64 -10.05
N ALA A 184 -8.08 -1.61 -9.21
CA ALA A 184 -6.79 -1.35 -8.56
C ALA A 184 -6.41 -2.47 -7.58
N THR A 185 -7.40 -3.22 -7.08
CA THR A 185 -7.15 -4.33 -6.17
C THR A 185 -6.58 -5.55 -6.91
N ASN A 186 -7.04 -5.80 -8.14
CA ASN A 186 -6.57 -6.93 -8.96
C ASN A 186 -5.15 -6.71 -9.50
N GLU A 187 -4.83 -5.54 -10.06
CA GLU A 187 -3.47 -5.22 -10.53
C GLU A 187 -2.46 -5.28 -9.39
N ARG A 188 -2.79 -4.72 -8.23
CA ARG A 188 -1.91 -4.76 -7.05
C ARG A 188 -1.75 -6.18 -6.50
N ARG A 189 -2.81 -6.99 -6.53
CA ARG A 189 -2.72 -8.42 -6.18
C ARG A 189 -1.76 -9.14 -7.14
N GLN A 190 -1.90 -8.91 -8.43
CA GLN A 190 -1.07 -9.51 -9.47
C GLN A 190 0.39 -9.08 -9.33
N LEU A 191 0.65 -7.80 -9.08
CA LEU A 191 1.99 -7.26 -8.87
C LEU A 191 2.68 -7.89 -7.65
N ARG A 192 1.94 -8.06 -6.54
CA ARG A 192 2.46 -8.77 -5.35
C ARG A 192 2.75 -10.23 -5.64
N GLU A 193 1.96 -10.87 -6.49
CA GLU A 193 2.21 -12.24 -6.92
C GLU A 193 3.47 -12.33 -7.78
N TRP A 194 3.64 -11.45 -8.77
CA TRP A 194 4.86 -11.39 -9.57
C TRP A 194 6.11 -11.08 -8.73
N ARG A 195 5.99 -10.19 -7.73
CA ARG A 195 7.06 -9.97 -6.75
C ARG A 195 7.43 -11.24 -5.99
N ARG A 196 6.44 -12.05 -5.57
CA ARG A 196 6.68 -13.34 -4.89
C ARG A 196 7.31 -14.38 -5.83
N GLN A 197 7.01 -14.30 -7.12
CA GLN A 197 7.61 -15.18 -8.12
C GLN A 197 9.03 -14.74 -8.47
N GLY A 198 9.34 -13.45 -8.30
CA GLY A 198 10.68 -12.87 -8.38
C GLY A 198 10.91 -11.98 -9.58
N TYR A 199 9.85 -11.62 -10.30
CA TYR A 199 9.91 -10.69 -11.43
C TYR A 199 10.34 -9.29 -10.99
N GLY A 200 10.95 -8.55 -11.91
CA GLY A 200 11.43 -7.19 -11.64
C GLY A 200 12.75 -7.09 -10.86
N GLU A 201 13.42 -8.22 -10.57
CA GLU A 201 14.76 -8.22 -9.98
C GLU A 201 15.87 -8.33 -11.03
N ALA A 202 15.76 -9.32 -11.92
CA ALA A 202 16.70 -9.59 -12.99
C ALA A 202 15.96 -10.01 -14.25
N ARG A 203 16.43 -9.57 -15.42
CA ARG A 203 15.80 -9.88 -16.71
C ARG A 203 15.89 -11.38 -17.03
N GLY A 204 14.78 -11.95 -17.50
CA GLY A 204 14.71 -13.30 -18.06
C GLY A 204 14.06 -14.33 -17.13
N ARG A 205 14.13 -15.61 -17.49
CA ARG A 205 13.48 -16.69 -16.71
C ARG A 205 14.12 -16.85 -15.35
N LEU A 206 13.29 -16.89 -14.32
CA LEU A 206 13.68 -17.13 -12.92
C LEU A 206 14.22 -18.54 -12.67
N ASP A 207 13.90 -19.51 -13.54
CA ASP A 207 14.42 -20.87 -13.47
C ASP A 207 15.96 -20.93 -13.54
N ASP A 208 16.58 -19.94 -14.20
CA ASP A 208 18.04 -19.83 -14.36
C ASP A 208 18.72 -19.10 -13.18
N VAL A 209 17.94 -18.63 -12.20
CA VAL A 209 18.43 -17.85 -11.06
C VAL A 209 18.76 -18.76 -9.87
N PRO A 210 19.92 -18.63 -9.21
CA PRO A 210 20.24 -19.45 -8.04
C PRO A 210 19.19 -19.36 -6.93
N ALA A 211 18.91 -20.48 -6.27
CA ALA A 211 17.88 -20.57 -5.22
C ALA A 211 18.07 -19.56 -4.07
N CYS A 212 19.32 -19.21 -3.72
CA CYS A 212 19.59 -18.20 -2.70
C CYS A 212 19.14 -16.79 -3.13
N VAL A 213 19.24 -16.46 -4.41
CA VAL A 213 18.78 -15.18 -4.97
C VAL A 213 17.25 -15.18 -5.02
N GLN A 214 16.62 -16.26 -5.49
CA GLN A 214 15.15 -16.39 -5.46
C GLN A 214 14.59 -16.24 -4.03
N SER A 215 15.25 -16.85 -3.04
CA SER A 215 14.86 -16.73 -1.63
C SER A 215 14.99 -15.29 -1.13
N ALA A 216 16.09 -14.60 -1.47
CA ALA A 216 16.33 -13.21 -1.10
C ALA A 216 15.31 -12.26 -1.74
N THR A 217 14.94 -12.50 -3.00
CA THR A 217 13.88 -11.76 -3.69
C THR A 217 12.53 -11.89 -2.99
N ARG A 218 12.17 -13.10 -2.58
CA ARG A 218 10.91 -13.37 -1.87
C ARG A 218 10.86 -12.74 -0.49
N SER A 219 11.96 -12.81 0.26
CA SER A 219 12.03 -12.31 1.64
C SER A 219 12.37 -10.81 1.72
N GLY A 220 12.97 -10.24 0.67
CA GLY A 220 13.60 -8.92 0.70
C GLY A 220 14.88 -8.87 1.52
N GLN A 221 15.44 -10.02 1.92
CA GLN A 221 16.66 -10.11 2.72
C GLN A 221 17.85 -10.41 1.82
N TYR A 222 18.58 -9.36 1.46
CA TYR A 222 19.75 -9.45 0.59
C TYR A 222 21.02 -9.73 1.38
N THR A 223 21.96 -10.44 0.76
CA THR A 223 23.29 -10.73 1.31
C THR A 223 24.36 -10.32 0.29
N GLU A 224 25.61 -10.27 0.73
CA GLU A 224 26.77 -9.95 -0.10
C GLU A 224 26.86 -10.92 -1.28
N ARG A 225 26.54 -12.21 -1.07
CA ARG A 225 26.49 -13.22 -2.13
C ARG A 225 25.46 -12.88 -3.22
N VAL A 226 24.28 -12.39 -2.82
CA VAL A 226 23.24 -12.00 -3.78
C VAL A 226 23.66 -10.75 -4.55
N LEU A 227 24.21 -9.76 -3.85
CA LEU A 227 24.75 -8.54 -4.47
C LEU A 227 25.83 -8.86 -5.52
N LEU A 228 26.81 -9.70 -5.16
CA LEU A 228 27.87 -10.12 -6.07
C LEU A 228 27.35 -10.90 -7.28
N TRP A 229 26.36 -11.77 -7.07
CA TRP A 229 25.71 -12.46 -8.17
C TRP A 229 25.01 -11.49 -9.12
N LEU A 230 24.21 -10.54 -8.60
CA LEU A 230 23.54 -9.53 -9.41
C LEU A 230 24.55 -8.67 -10.19
N ALA A 231 25.66 -8.31 -9.52
CA ALA A 231 26.72 -7.50 -10.10
C ALA A 231 27.45 -8.22 -11.25
N GLY A 232 27.67 -9.54 -11.13
CA GLY A 232 28.31 -10.38 -12.15
C GLY A 232 27.38 -10.84 -13.27
N ALA A 233 26.10 -11.09 -12.98
CA ALA A 233 25.13 -11.57 -13.96
C ALA A 233 24.78 -10.50 -15.01
N GLY A 234 24.88 -9.22 -14.66
CA GLY A 234 24.61 -8.10 -15.59
C GLY A 234 23.14 -7.98 -16.04
N ARG A 235 22.22 -8.69 -15.38
CA ARG A 235 20.79 -8.74 -15.72
C ARG A 235 19.90 -7.99 -14.72
N ALA A 236 20.46 -7.52 -13.61
CA ALA A 236 19.72 -6.77 -12.61
C ALA A 236 19.23 -5.43 -13.18
N TYR A 237 17.96 -5.11 -12.97
CA TYR A 237 17.35 -3.89 -13.47
C TYR A 237 16.24 -3.40 -12.54
N VAL A 238 15.84 -2.14 -12.69
CA VAL A 238 14.65 -1.56 -12.04
C VAL A 238 13.58 -1.39 -13.11
N PRO A 239 12.41 -2.05 -13.00
CA PRO A 239 11.30 -1.83 -13.91
C PRO A 239 10.81 -0.39 -13.83
N THR A 240 10.48 0.17 -14.98
CA THR A 240 9.99 1.55 -15.14
C THR A 240 8.49 1.67 -14.98
N SER A 241 7.76 0.55 -15.07
CA SER A 241 6.29 0.53 -14.98
C SER A 241 5.76 -0.86 -14.58
N PHE A 242 4.47 -0.90 -14.21
CA PHE A 242 3.72 -2.15 -14.08
C PHE A 242 3.69 -2.95 -15.39
N ASP A 243 3.51 -2.26 -16.51
CA ASP A 243 3.44 -2.89 -17.84
C ASP A 243 4.74 -3.62 -18.19
N GLU A 244 5.91 -3.08 -17.84
CA GLU A 244 7.20 -3.76 -18.09
C GLU A 244 7.29 -5.10 -17.32
N ILE A 245 6.78 -5.16 -16.09
CA ILE A 245 6.74 -6.41 -15.30
C ILE A 245 5.71 -7.38 -15.87
N ARG A 246 4.55 -6.87 -16.30
CA ARG A 246 3.53 -7.70 -16.97
C ARG A 246 4.08 -8.31 -18.24
N ASP A 247 4.76 -7.53 -19.06
CA ASP A 247 5.33 -7.98 -20.33
C ASP A 247 6.42 -9.02 -20.08
N GLU A 248 7.25 -8.86 -19.04
CA GLU A 248 8.22 -9.89 -18.63
C GLU A 248 7.53 -11.18 -18.17
N ALA A 249 6.52 -11.08 -17.30
CA ALA A 249 5.81 -12.24 -16.78
C ALA A 249 5.04 -13.00 -17.87
N THR A 250 4.45 -12.28 -18.83
CA THR A 250 3.67 -12.86 -19.93
C THR A 250 4.55 -13.36 -21.07
N ALA A 251 5.72 -12.77 -21.30
CA ALA A 251 6.71 -13.29 -22.24
C ALA A 251 7.22 -14.69 -21.82
N GLY A 252 7.24 -14.99 -20.52
CA GLY A 252 7.55 -16.33 -19.99
C GLY A 252 6.42 -17.36 -20.18
N ASP A 253 5.17 -16.89 -20.28
CA ASP A 253 3.96 -17.70 -20.51
C ASP A 253 3.65 -17.92 -22.00
N LEU A 254 4.37 -17.27 -22.92
CA LEU A 254 4.48 -17.70 -24.30
C LEU A 254 5.29 -19.00 -24.34
N VAL A 255 4.66 -20.09 -23.90
CA VAL A 255 5.03 -21.43 -24.31
C VAL A 255 5.09 -21.40 -25.82
N ASP A 256 6.29 -21.58 -26.34
CA ASP A 256 6.53 -21.89 -27.74
C ASP A 256 5.62 -23.07 -28.10
N VAL A 257 4.49 -22.76 -28.77
CA VAL A 257 3.48 -23.73 -29.20
C VAL A 257 4.08 -24.77 -30.16
N MET A 258 5.34 -24.61 -30.56
CA MET A 258 6.09 -25.53 -31.41
C MET A 258 7.03 -26.50 -30.66
N THR A 259 7.29 -26.36 -29.35
CA THR A 259 8.17 -27.28 -28.59
C THR A 259 7.42 -28.21 -27.62
N GLY A 260 6.09 -28.33 -27.78
CA GLY A 260 5.20 -29.11 -26.91
C GLY A 260 4.84 -30.53 -27.36
N MET A 261 5.57 -31.19 -28.26
CA MET A 261 5.18 -32.52 -28.78
C MET A 261 5.62 -33.73 -27.93
N ASP A 262 6.33 -33.53 -26.82
CA ASP A 262 6.79 -34.64 -25.94
C ASP A 262 6.11 -34.70 -24.56
N ARG A 263 5.01 -33.97 -24.34
CA ARG A 263 4.16 -34.20 -23.17
C ARG A 263 2.99 -35.11 -23.56
N PRO A 264 2.62 -36.11 -22.73
CA PRO A 264 1.46 -36.93 -23.02
C PRO A 264 0.25 -35.99 -23.17
N LEU A 265 -0.43 -36.11 -24.30
CA LEU A 265 -1.63 -35.34 -24.66
C LEU A 265 -2.56 -35.32 -23.44
N VAL A 266 -2.68 -34.16 -22.79
CA VAL A 266 -3.64 -33.99 -21.70
C VAL A 266 -5.01 -34.10 -22.35
N ASP A 267 -5.73 -35.15 -22.01
CA ASP A 267 -7.10 -35.35 -22.47
C ASP A 267 -7.98 -34.25 -21.88
N TYR A 268 -8.37 -33.28 -22.71
CA TYR A 268 -9.27 -32.18 -22.37
C TYR A 268 -10.74 -32.53 -22.62
N THR A 269 -11.10 -33.82 -22.76
CA THR A 269 -12.52 -34.17 -22.68
C THR A 269 -13.06 -33.68 -21.33
N PRO A 270 -14.21 -32.98 -21.33
CA PRO A 270 -14.76 -32.42 -20.10
C PRO A 270 -15.05 -33.56 -19.12
N ARG A 271 -14.25 -33.64 -18.06
CA ARG A 271 -14.53 -34.53 -16.94
C ARG A 271 -15.79 -34.00 -16.27
N VAL A 272 -16.89 -34.75 -16.43
CA VAL A 272 -18.12 -34.51 -15.69
C VAL A 272 -17.80 -34.73 -14.21
N VAL A 273 -17.55 -33.65 -13.49
CA VAL A 273 -17.46 -33.68 -12.02
C VAL A 273 -18.91 -33.78 -11.53
N PRO A 274 -19.29 -34.82 -10.77
CA PRO A 274 -20.63 -34.87 -10.19
C PRO A 274 -20.84 -33.61 -9.35
N SER A 275 -21.93 -32.88 -9.58
CA SER A 275 -22.28 -31.75 -8.73
C SER A 275 -22.34 -32.23 -7.27
N PRO A 276 -21.69 -31.54 -6.33
CA PRO A 276 -21.81 -31.88 -4.92
C PRO A 276 -23.30 -31.90 -4.55
N GLU A 277 -23.76 -32.96 -3.88
CA GLU A 277 -25.14 -32.98 -3.39
C GLU A 277 -25.36 -31.78 -2.46
N PRO A 278 -26.44 -31.00 -2.67
CA PRO A 278 -26.70 -29.83 -1.84
C PRO A 278 -26.88 -30.27 -0.39
N ARG A 279 -26.14 -29.63 0.52
CA ARG A 279 -26.30 -29.88 1.95
C ARG A 279 -27.72 -29.48 2.37
N PRO A 280 -28.37 -30.26 3.25
CA PRO A 280 -29.70 -29.90 3.75
C PRO A 280 -29.64 -28.55 4.49
N ALA A 281 -30.66 -27.73 4.27
CA ALA A 281 -30.76 -26.43 4.94
C ALA A 281 -30.84 -26.61 6.46
N ARG A 282 -30.12 -25.76 7.20
CA ARG A 282 -30.21 -25.71 8.67
C ARG A 282 -31.52 -25.04 9.06
N THR A 283 -32.29 -25.71 9.90
CA THR A 283 -33.56 -25.23 10.46
C THR A 283 -33.42 -25.15 11.97
N TYR A 284 -33.66 -23.96 12.51
CA TYR A 284 -33.55 -23.69 13.94
C TYR A 284 -34.91 -23.70 14.60
N ARG A 285 -34.96 -23.80 15.93
CA ARG A 285 -36.22 -23.78 16.71
C ARG A 285 -37.08 -22.53 16.45
N HIS A 286 -36.49 -21.43 15.99
CA HIS A 286 -37.21 -20.20 15.66
C HIS A 286 -37.48 -20.01 14.16
N SER A 287 -37.01 -20.91 13.30
CA SER A 287 -37.28 -20.86 11.86
C SER A 287 -38.76 -21.04 11.57
N THR A 288 -39.28 -20.29 10.60
CA THR A 288 -40.66 -20.39 10.12
C THR A 288 -40.66 -20.56 8.60
N THR A 289 -41.56 -21.41 8.10
CA THR A 289 -41.79 -21.52 6.66
C THR A 289 -42.54 -20.26 6.21
N PRO A 290 -42.03 -19.50 5.22
CA PRO A 290 -42.72 -18.31 4.75
C PRO A 290 -44.10 -18.69 4.18
N HIS A 291 -45.15 -18.03 4.67
CA HIS A 291 -46.51 -18.25 4.19
C HIS A 291 -46.74 -17.39 2.95
N VAL A 292 -46.50 -17.98 1.77
CA VAL A 292 -46.53 -17.24 0.50
C VAL A 292 -47.96 -17.04 -0.02
N ASP A 293 -48.91 -17.89 0.37
CA ASP A 293 -50.33 -17.81 -0.04
C ASP A 293 -51.27 -17.81 1.17
N TYR A 294 -51.74 -16.63 1.56
CA TYR A 294 -52.61 -16.41 2.74
C TYR A 294 -54.05 -16.91 2.58
N THR A 295 -54.42 -17.47 1.43
CA THR A 295 -55.74 -18.09 1.24
C THR A 295 -55.79 -19.54 1.75
N GLN A 296 -54.64 -20.13 2.08
CA GLN A 296 -54.52 -21.46 2.67
C GLN A 296 -54.13 -21.41 4.15
N PRO A 297 -54.30 -22.52 4.90
CA PRO A 297 -53.79 -22.60 6.26
C PRO A 297 -52.27 -22.41 6.28
N ALA A 298 -51.78 -21.70 7.29
CA ALA A 298 -50.35 -21.45 7.44
C ALA A 298 -49.57 -22.78 7.44
N PRO A 299 -48.46 -22.87 6.69
CA PRO A 299 -47.67 -24.09 6.61
C PRO A 299 -47.11 -24.45 8.00
N PRO A 300 -47.00 -25.74 8.31
CA PRO A 300 -46.46 -26.19 9.58
C PRO A 300 -45.02 -25.71 9.75
N LYS A 301 -44.67 -25.45 11.01
CA LYS A 301 -43.31 -25.05 11.37
C LYS A 301 -42.34 -26.20 11.08
N PRO A 302 -41.18 -25.94 10.45
CA PRO A 302 -40.22 -26.99 10.16
C PRO A 302 -39.63 -27.57 11.45
N GLU A 303 -39.38 -28.88 11.46
CA GLU A 303 -38.66 -29.54 12.55
C GLU A 303 -37.22 -29.05 12.57
N SER A 304 -36.73 -28.64 13.75
CA SER A 304 -35.38 -28.11 13.88
C SER A 304 -34.34 -29.22 13.79
N ASN A 305 -33.34 -29.05 12.92
CA ASN A 305 -32.19 -29.95 12.78
C ASN A 305 -30.86 -29.32 13.21
N ALA A 306 -30.88 -28.11 13.79
CA ALA A 306 -29.70 -27.40 14.27
C ALA A 306 -29.98 -26.61 15.56
N ASP A 307 -29.02 -26.62 16.48
CA ASP A 307 -29.01 -25.80 17.70
C ASP A 307 -28.36 -24.43 17.42
N VAL A 308 -28.85 -23.39 18.09
CA VAL A 308 -28.25 -22.05 18.04
C VAL A 308 -27.04 -22.05 18.97
N PRO A 309 -25.81 -21.80 18.49
CA PRO A 309 -24.65 -21.74 19.38
C PRO A 309 -24.75 -20.50 20.29
N ASP A 310 -24.37 -20.63 21.57
CA ASP A 310 -24.36 -19.55 22.58
C ASP A 310 -23.32 -18.43 22.31
N ARG A 311 -22.64 -18.47 21.16
CA ARG A 311 -21.62 -17.49 20.74
C ARG A 311 -22.17 -16.64 19.61
N GLU A 312 -21.85 -15.34 19.62
CA GLU A 312 -22.11 -14.44 18.48
C GLU A 312 -21.55 -15.06 17.18
N LEU A 313 -22.46 -15.31 16.24
CA LEU A 313 -22.15 -15.84 14.91
C LEU A 313 -21.20 -14.89 14.20
N THR A 314 -20.11 -15.43 13.68
CA THR A 314 -19.21 -14.67 12.81
C THR A 314 -19.67 -14.80 11.36
N THR A 315 -19.30 -13.85 10.50
CA THR A 315 -19.65 -13.85 9.07
C THR A 315 -19.22 -15.11 8.31
N TRP A 316 -18.32 -15.92 8.87
CA TRP A 316 -17.88 -17.20 8.33
C TRP A 316 -18.88 -18.35 8.52
N ASP A 317 -19.87 -18.19 9.41
CA ASP A 317 -20.86 -19.25 9.69
C ASP A 317 -22.04 -19.24 8.70
N TYR A 318 -22.07 -18.26 7.77
CA TYR A 318 -23.13 -18.05 6.79
C TYR A 318 -22.76 -18.45 5.34
N PHE A 319 -21.52 -18.92 5.10
CA PHE A 319 -21.04 -19.40 3.79
C PHE A 319 -20.58 -20.86 3.88
#